data_AF-A0A2E2INW7-F1
#
_entry.id   AF-A0A2E2INW7-F1
#
_cell.length_a   1.000
_cell.length_b   1.000
_cell.length_c   1.000
_cell.angle_alpha   90.00
_cell.angle_beta   90.00
_cell.angle_gamma   90.00
#
_symmetry.space_group_name_H-M   'P 1'
#
loop_
_entity.id
_entity.type
_entity.pdbx_description
1 polymer ?
#
loop_
_entity_poly.entity_id
_entity_poly.type
_entity_poly.pdbx_seq_one_letter_code
_entity_poly.pdbx_strand_id
1 'polypeptide(L)'
;MNKQGVSMALDKQKRSCMNEMKQKDQPSDGVGARNEGVSPAQQGGRYLDICTDFEVSEKNFRDPRIDDLSKVGINGKWRGLAQQLGFDVFIVAWNHLSMLAETGDDGHRVYVPQFEVFMRFQRNRYIMSLHNDGYKPRQIHDIVARDLGENVHTSHISRIIRQNTG
;
A
#
# COMPACT_ATOMS: atom_id res chain seq x y z
N MET A 1 -30.36 -2.23 -51.17
CA MET A 1 -30.08 -3.16 -50.06
C MET A 1 -29.62 -2.36 -48.85
N ASN A 2 -30.26 -2.62 -47.71
CA ASN A 2 -30.17 -1.93 -46.43
C ASN A 2 -28.75 -1.84 -45.84
N LYS A 3 -28.43 -0.71 -45.19
CA LYS A 3 -27.81 -0.69 -43.84
C LYS A 3 -28.30 0.53 -43.05
N GLN A 4 -29.22 0.27 -42.11
CA GLN A 4 -29.49 1.10 -40.93
C GLN A 4 -28.47 0.73 -39.83
N GLY A 5 -28.24 1.63 -38.85
CA GLY A 5 -27.55 1.31 -37.59
C GLY A 5 -26.56 2.39 -37.14
N VAL A 6 -27.05 3.56 -36.72
CA VAL A 6 -27.11 4.01 -35.30
C VAL A 6 -25.74 4.41 -34.72
N SER A 7 -25.54 5.72 -34.63
CA SER A 7 -24.49 6.39 -33.86
C SER A 7 -24.96 6.55 -32.41
N MET A 8 -24.21 5.99 -31.45
CA MET A 8 -24.40 6.24 -30.02
C MET A 8 -23.31 7.20 -29.53
N ALA A 9 -23.72 8.43 -29.26
CA ALA A 9 -22.92 9.42 -28.55
C ALA A 9 -22.88 9.05 -27.06
N LEU A 10 -21.66 8.96 -26.50
CA LEU A 10 -21.44 8.78 -25.06
C LEU A 10 -21.40 10.15 -24.38
N ASP A 11 -22.48 10.45 -23.67
CA ASP A 11 -22.65 11.63 -22.83
C ASP A 11 -21.68 11.62 -21.64
N LYS A 12 -20.89 12.68 -21.54
CA LYS A 12 -20.00 12.97 -20.41
C LYS A 12 -20.81 13.61 -19.29
N GLN A 13 -21.29 12.80 -18.35
CA GLN A 13 -22.02 13.31 -17.19
C GLN A 13 -21.06 13.89 -16.13
N LYS A 14 -20.78 15.19 -16.25
CA LYS A 14 -20.29 16.04 -15.14
C LYS A 14 -21.38 16.09 -14.06
N ARG A 15 -21.11 15.55 -12.87
CA ARG A 15 -21.94 15.83 -11.68
C ARG A 15 -21.51 17.18 -11.12
N SER A 16 -22.22 18.23 -11.54
CA SER A 16 -22.17 19.57 -10.94
C SER A 16 -23.31 19.67 -9.93
N CYS A 17 -23.00 19.98 -8.67
CA CYS A 17 -23.99 20.38 -7.67
C CYS A 17 -23.84 21.90 -7.48
N MET A 18 -24.55 22.68 -8.31
CA MET A 18 -24.88 24.07 -7.98
C MET A 18 -26.35 24.11 -7.61
N ASN A 19 -26.64 24.61 -6.40
CA ASN A 19 -27.94 25.19 -6.11
C ASN A 19 -27.71 26.49 -5.35
N GLU A 20 -27.80 27.59 -6.09
CA GLU A 20 -28.10 28.91 -5.57
C GLU A 20 -29.58 28.95 -5.17
N MET A 21 -29.88 29.36 -3.94
CA MET A 21 -31.22 29.84 -3.57
C MET A 21 -31.09 31.21 -2.94
N LYS A 22 -31.67 32.18 -3.65
CA LYS A 22 -31.82 33.58 -3.27
C LYS A 22 -33.32 33.79 -3.08
N GLN A 23 -33.78 34.07 -1.87
CA GLN A 23 -35.14 34.59 -1.64
C GLN A 23 -35.13 35.62 -0.52
N LYS A 24 -35.81 36.74 -0.80
CA LYS A 24 -36.02 37.92 0.06
C LYS A 24 -37.51 37.96 0.45
N ASP A 25 -37.76 38.42 1.67
CA ASP A 25 -39.02 38.42 2.43
C ASP A 25 -40.22 39.20 1.83
N GLN A 26 -41.45 38.84 2.24
CA GLN A 26 -42.32 39.67 3.13
C GLN A 26 -43.66 38.99 3.57
N PRO A 27 -44.33 39.46 4.64
CA PRO A 27 -45.26 38.71 5.50
C PRO A 27 -46.74 39.15 5.46
N SER A 28 -47.65 38.34 6.01
CA SER A 28 -48.91 38.82 6.60
C SER A 28 -49.52 37.87 7.65
N ASP A 29 -49.76 38.44 8.82
CA ASP A 29 -50.45 38.06 10.07
C ASP A 29 -51.45 36.88 10.14
N GLY A 30 -51.33 36.12 11.24
CA GLY A 30 -52.36 35.21 11.77
C GLY A 30 -51.98 34.70 13.16
N VAL A 31 -52.77 35.07 14.18
CA VAL A 31 -52.44 35.12 15.62
C VAL A 31 -52.64 33.76 16.32
N GLY A 32 -51.64 33.28 17.07
CA GLY A 32 -51.78 32.11 17.95
C GLY A 32 -50.54 31.85 18.81
N ALA A 33 -50.63 32.18 20.09
CA ALA A 33 -49.54 32.26 21.05
C ALA A 33 -49.10 30.92 21.68
N ARG A 34 -47.91 30.99 22.33
CA ARG A 34 -47.29 30.13 23.38
C ARG A 34 -46.29 29.10 22.82
N ASN A 35 -44.99 29.11 23.13
CA ASN A 35 -44.30 29.38 24.40
C ASN A 35 -43.01 30.21 24.24
N GLU A 36 -42.67 30.92 25.30
CA GLU A 36 -41.45 31.70 25.51
C GLU A 36 -40.20 30.81 25.63
N GLY A 37 -39.16 31.18 24.87
CA GLY A 37 -37.86 31.53 25.45
C GLY A 37 -36.92 30.41 25.89
N VAL A 38 -36.21 29.80 24.93
CA VAL A 38 -34.74 29.69 24.98
C VAL A 38 -34.22 29.85 23.55
N SER A 39 -33.46 30.90 23.29
CA SER A 39 -32.77 31.09 22.01
C SER A 39 -31.88 29.87 21.71
N PRO A 40 -31.97 29.21 20.55
CA PRO A 40 -30.84 28.42 20.11
C PRO A 40 -29.73 29.43 19.82
N ALA A 41 -28.71 29.46 20.68
CA ALA A 41 -27.44 30.07 20.32
C ALA A 41 -27.05 29.45 18.97
N GLN A 42 -26.87 30.29 17.95
CA GLN A 42 -26.35 29.88 16.65
C GLN A 42 -24.96 29.28 16.84
N GLN A 43 -24.90 28.00 17.18
CA GLN A 43 -23.70 27.18 17.01
C GLN A 43 -23.61 26.88 15.51
N GLY A 44 -23.18 27.90 14.76
CA GLY A 44 -22.61 27.68 13.44
C GLY A 44 -21.45 26.71 13.62
N GLY A 45 -21.59 25.52 13.03
CA GLY A 45 -20.57 24.50 12.99
C GLY A 45 -19.29 25.08 12.40
N ARG A 46 -18.34 25.40 13.28
CA ARG A 46 -16.96 25.61 12.90
C ARG A 46 -16.44 24.22 12.60
N TYR A 47 -16.52 23.79 11.34
CA TYR A 47 -15.58 22.78 10.88
C TYR A 47 -14.22 23.39 11.17
N LEU A 48 -13.59 22.86 12.21
CA LEU A 48 -12.17 23.02 12.43
C LEU A 48 -11.52 22.79 11.06
N ASP A 49 -10.91 23.84 10.50
CA ASP A 49 -9.91 23.72 9.44
C ASP A 49 -8.70 23.00 10.06
N ILE A 50 -8.88 21.71 10.37
CA ILE A 50 -7.77 20.79 10.49
C ILE A 50 -7.41 20.50 9.04
N CYS A 51 -6.69 21.43 8.44
CA CYS A 51 -5.69 21.04 7.47
C CYS A 51 -4.74 20.13 8.24
N THR A 52 -4.96 18.82 8.16
CA THR A 52 -3.89 17.89 8.47
C THR A 52 -2.78 18.27 7.51
N ASP A 53 -1.76 18.95 8.01
CA ASP A 53 -0.55 19.20 7.24
C ASP A 53 -0.03 17.81 6.83
N PHE A 54 -0.35 17.41 5.60
CA PHE A 54 0.31 16.28 4.94
C PHE A 54 1.74 16.67 4.51
N GLU A 55 2.29 17.74 5.08
CA GLU A 55 3.73 17.94 5.18
C GLU A 55 4.32 16.86 6.11
N VAL A 56 4.26 15.62 5.66
CA VAL A 56 5.22 14.60 6.07
C VAL A 56 6.57 15.15 5.62
N SER A 57 7.23 15.84 6.54
CA SER A 57 8.56 16.43 6.39
C SER A 57 9.41 15.61 5.44
N GLU A 58 9.62 16.12 4.21
CA GLU A 58 10.46 15.51 3.17
C GLU A 58 11.95 15.38 3.61
N LYS A 59 12.29 15.85 4.81
CA LYS A 59 13.57 15.58 5.46
C LYS A 59 13.65 14.08 5.81
N ASN A 60 14.16 13.32 4.85
CA ASN A 60 14.65 11.96 5.00
C ASN A 60 13.58 10.92 5.36
N PHE A 61 12.46 10.88 4.63
CA PHE A 61 11.61 9.69 4.66
C PHE A 61 12.39 8.50 4.07
N ARG A 62 13.10 7.80 4.94
CA ARG A 62 13.86 6.60 4.62
C ARG A 62 12.94 5.41 4.77
N ASP A 63 12.63 4.76 3.66
CA ASP A 63 11.79 3.56 3.68
C ASP A 63 12.44 2.47 4.55
N PRO A 64 11.78 2.02 5.65
CA PRO A 64 12.34 1.00 6.53
C PRO A 64 12.58 -0.34 5.83
N ARG A 65 11.91 -0.61 4.69
CA ARG A 65 12.11 -1.81 3.88
C ARG A 65 13.48 -1.84 3.22
N ILE A 66 14.12 -0.68 3.03
CA ILE A 66 15.50 -0.60 2.51
C ILE A 66 16.51 -1.11 3.54
N ASP A 67 16.23 -1.00 4.85
CA ASP A 67 17.09 -1.59 5.88
C ASP A 67 17.09 -3.11 5.82
N ASP A 68 16.01 -3.72 5.36
CA ASP A 68 15.95 -5.17 5.20
C ASP A 68 16.90 -5.66 4.10
N LEU A 69 17.14 -4.87 3.06
CA LEU A 69 18.14 -5.20 2.02
C LEU A 69 19.54 -5.35 2.61
N SER A 70 19.86 -4.62 3.69
CA SER A 70 21.15 -4.78 4.38
C SER A 70 21.27 -6.13 5.08
N LYS A 71 20.18 -6.60 5.70
CA LYS A 71 20.11 -7.89 6.39
C LYS A 71 20.17 -9.06 5.41
N VAL A 72 19.67 -8.85 4.19
CA VAL A 72 19.72 -9.80 3.07
C VAL A 72 21.16 -9.96 2.53
N GLY A 73 22.06 -9.02 2.83
CA GLY A 73 23.44 -9.02 2.32
C GLY A 73 23.62 -8.29 0.99
N ILE A 74 22.67 -7.43 0.62
CA ILE A 74 22.76 -6.64 -0.61
C ILE A 74 23.78 -5.50 -0.43
N ASN A 75 24.71 -5.41 -1.38
CA ASN A 75 25.81 -4.46 -1.30
C ASN A 75 25.32 -3.00 -1.31
N GLY A 76 26.19 -2.08 -0.89
CA GLY A 76 25.84 -0.66 -0.75
C GLY A 76 25.37 0.01 -2.05
N LYS A 77 25.86 -0.44 -3.22
CA LYS A 77 25.47 0.13 -4.52
C LYS A 77 24.01 -0.17 -4.86
N TRP A 78 23.60 -1.43 -4.70
CA TRP A 78 22.21 -1.85 -4.90
C TRP A 78 21.27 -1.20 -3.88
N ARG A 79 21.70 -1.03 -2.62
CA ARG A 79 20.92 -0.26 -1.63
C ARG A 79 20.80 1.21 -1.99
N GLY A 80 21.85 1.82 -2.55
CA GLY A 80 21.79 3.18 -3.09
C GLY A 80 20.80 3.32 -4.24
N LEU A 81 20.79 2.36 -5.16
CA LEU A 81 19.77 2.29 -6.22
C LEU A 81 18.35 2.19 -5.66
N ALA A 82 18.13 1.36 -4.63
CA ALA A 82 16.84 1.24 -3.96
C ALA A 82 16.39 2.55 -3.29
N GLN A 83 17.33 3.33 -2.73
CA GLN A 83 17.03 4.65 -2.14
C GLN A 83 16.65 5.68 -3.20
N GLN A 84 17.28 5.61 -4.38
CA GLN A 84 17.01 6.54 -5.48
C GLN A 84 15.70 6.24 -6.20
N LEU A 85 15.41 4.96 -6.44
CA LEU A 85 14.22 4.53 -7.19
C LEU A 85 12.98 4.39 -6.30
N GLY A 86 13.16 4.25 -4.99
CA GLY A 86 12.13 3.74 -4.09
C GLY A 86 12.09 2.21 -4.09
N PHE A 87 11.64 1.65 -2.95
CA PHE A 87 11.71 0.21 -2.71
C PHE A 87 10.91 -0.62 -3.72
N ASP A 88 9.66 -0.24 -4.00
CA ASP A 88 8.76 -1.05 -4.84
C ASP A 88 9.25 -1.14 -6.29
N VAL A 89 9.66 0.00 -6.86
CA VAL A 89 10.24 0.08 -8.21
C VAL A 89 11.54 -0.74 -8.28
N PHE A 90 12.38 -0.62 -7.25
CA PHE A 90 13.62 -1.37 -7.16
C PHE A 90 13.40 -2.88 -7.14
N ILE A 91 12.45 -3.39 -6.36
CA ILE A 91 12.16 -4.83 -6.26
C ILE A 91 11.74 -5.41 -7.61
N VAL A 92 10.87 -4.71 -8.35
CA VAL A 92 10.43 -5.13 -9.68
C VAL A 92 11.61 -5.16 -10.66
N ALA A 93 12.41 -4.10 -10.69
CA ALA A 93 13.58 -4.01 -11.56
C ALA A 93 14.61 -5.10 -11.22
N TRP A 94 14.88 -5.33 -9.93
CA TRP A 94 15.84 -6.31 -9.48
C TRP A 94 15.41 -7.74 -9.83
N ASN A 95 14.13 -8.09 -9.64
CA ASN A 95 13.60 -9.39 -10.06
C ASN A 95 13.82 -9.63 -11.56
N HIS A 96 13.52 -8.63 -12.39
CA HIS A 96 13.71 -8.75 -13.84
C HIS A 96 15.19 -8.88 -14.23
N LEU A 97 16.07 -8.07 -13.66
CA LEU A 97 17.51 -8.13 -13.90
C LEU A 97 18.13 -9.45 -13.45
N SER A 98 17.65 -10.01 -12.33
CA SER A 98 18.07 -11.31 -11.81
C SER A 98 17.76 -12.43 -12.81
N MET A 99 16.57 -12.44 -13.40
CA MET A 99 16.20 -13.43 -14.41
C MET A 99 17.02 -13.29 -15.69
N LEU A 100 17.24 -12.06 -16.16
CA LEU A 100 18.04 -11.83 -17.37
C LEU A 100 19.50 -12.26 -17.18
N ALA A 101 20.08 -11.99 -16.01
CA ALA A 101 21.46 -12.35 -15.68
C ALA A 101 21.71 -13.87 -15.65
N GLU A 102 20.68 -14.70 -15.47
CA GLU A 102 20.81 -16.17 -15.61
C GLU A 102 20.93 -16.63 -17.06
N THR A 103 20.43 -15.83 -18.00
CA THR A 103 20.27 -16.21 -19.42
C THR A 103 21.20 -15.46 -20.39
N GLY A 104 21.85 -14.39 -19.94
CA GLY A 104 22.62 -13.48 -20.79
C GLY A 104 24.03 -13.99 -21.15
N ASP A 105 24.33 -14.02 -22.44
CA ASP A 105 25.67 -14.26 -23.04
C ASP A 105 26.06 -13.08 -23.96
N ASP A 106 25.85 -11.86 -23.47
CA ASP A 106 26.07 -10.62 -24.21
C ASP A 106 27.49 -10.06 -24.01
N GLY A 107 28.44 -10.90 -23.55
CA GLY A 107 29.87 -10.57 -23.43
C GLY A 107 30.23 -9.54 -22.34
N HIS A 108 29.24 -8.89 -21.72
CA HIS A 108 29.41 -7.95 -20.62
C HIS A 108 28.97 -8.59 -19.29
N ARG A 109 29.92 -8.82 -18.38
CA ARG A 109 29.63 -9.38 -17.05
C ARG A 109 29.25 -8.28 -16.07
N VAL A 110 27.94 -8.04 -15.91
CA VAL A 110 27.41 -7.27 -14.79
C VAL A 110 26.97 -8.25 -13.70
N TYR A 111 27.52 -8.12 -12.50
CA TYR A 111 27.07 -8.92 -11.37
C TYR A 111 25.71 -8.41 -10.87
N VAL A 112 24.69 -9.25 -10.97
CA VAL A 112 23.37 -9.03 -10.39
C VAL A 112 23.16 -10.03 -9.25
N PRO A 113 22.89 -9.58 -8.01
CA PRO A 113 22.51 -10.47 -6.93
C PRO A 113 21.25 -11.25 -7.30
N GLN A 114 21.19 -12.54 -6.95
CA GLN A 114 20.01 -13.34 -7.26
C GLN A 114 18.81 -12.90 -6.40
N PHE A 115 17.66 -12.69 -7.05
CA PHE A 115 16.45 -12.22 -6.37
C PHE A 115 15.90 -13.29 -5.40
N GLU A 116 16.18 -14.57 -5.64
CA GLU A 116 15.81 -15.67 -4.75
C GLU A 116 16.32 -15.48 -3.31
N VAL A 117 17.45 -14.79 -3.13
CA VAL A 117 18.00 -14.49 -1.80
C VAL A 117 17.04 -13.59 -1.00
N PHE A 118 16.41 -12.62 -1.65
CA PHE A 118 15.40 -11.77 -1.03
C PHE A 118 14.12 -12.54 -0.72
N MET A 119 13.65 -13.38 -1.65
CA MET A 119 12.47 -14.23 -1.42
C MET A 119 12.65 -15.17 -0.23
N ARG A 120 13.82 -15.83 -0.14
CA ARG A 120 14.20 -16.67 1.00
C ARG A 120 14.21 -15.90 2.32
N PHE A 121 14.71 -14.67 2.30
CA PHE A 121 14.70 -13.80 3.48
C PHE A 121 13.27 -13.45 3.91
N GLN A 122 12.40 -13.05 2.99
CA GLN A 122 11.00 -12.74 3.29
C GLN A 122 10.24 -13.95 3.85
N ARG A 123 10.43 -15.12 3.25
CA ARG A 123 9.84 -16.37 3.74
C ARG A 123 10.31 -16.72 5.14
N ASN A 124 11.61 -16.62 5.41
CA ASN A 124 12.14 -16.91 6.75
C ASN A 124 11.59 -15.92 7.78
N ARG A 125 11.49 -14.64 7.42
CA ARG A 125 10.87 -13.61 8.27
C ARG A 125 9.40 -13.94 8.55
N TYR A 126 8.66 -14.37 7.54
CA TYR A 126 7.26 -14.75 7.68
C TYR A 126 7.09 -15.99 8.58
N ILE A 127 7.92 -17.02 8.40
CA ILE A 127 7.99 -18.19 9.29
C ILE A 127 8.23 -17.75 10.74
N MET A 128 9.16 -16.84 10.98
CA MET A 128 9.45 -16.34 12.33
C MET A 128 8.29 -15.53 12.90
N SER A 129 7.59 -14.74 12.09
CA SER A 129 6.37 -14.05 12.52
C SER A 129 5.32 -15.04 13.00
N LEU A 130 5.03 -16.08 12.22
CA LEU A 130 4.06 -17.12 12.60
C LEU A 130 4.50 -17.88 13.86
N HIS A 131 5.80 -18.15 14.01
CA HIS A 131 6.30 -18.75 15.24
C HIS A 131 6.06 -17.83 16.46
N ASN A 132 6.33 -16.53 16.32
CA ASN A 132 6.10 -15.56 17.39
C ASN A 132 4.61 -15.40 17.73
N ASP A 133 3.74 -15.60 16.75
CA ASP A 133 2.28 -15.65 16.94
C ASP A 133 1.81 -16.97 17.60
N GLY A 134 2.72 -17.91 17.87
CA GLY A 134 2.46 -19.15 18.63
C GLY A 134 2.13 -20.37 17.77
N TYR A 135 2.27 -20.29 16.44
CA TYR A 135 2.00 -21.42 15.55
C TYR A 135 3.09 -22.51 15.67
N LYS A 136 2.67 -23.77 15.65
CA LYS A 136 3.59 -24.93 15.66
C LYS A 136 4.16 -25.19 14.26
N PRO A 137 5.35 -25.83 14.11
CA PRO A 137 6.00 -26.03 12.82
C PRO A 137 5.14 -26.70 11.72
N ARG A 138 4.23 -27.61 12.09
CA ARG A 138 3.29 -28.22 11.13
C ARG A 138 2.25 -27.20 10.63
N GLN A 139 1.71 -26.37 11.52
CA GLN A 139 0.76 -25.33 11.14
C GLN A 139 1.43 -24.26 10.28
N ILE A 140 2.68 -23.90 10.61
CA ILE A 140 3.48 -22.97 9.81
C ILE A 140 3.69 -23.52 8.39
N HIS A 141 4.01 -24.81 8.24
CA HIS A 141 4.12 -25.45 6.92
C HIS A 141 2.83 -25.25 6.09
N ASP A 142 1.68 -25.56 6.68
CA ASP A 142 0.40 -25.48 5.96
C ASP A 142 0.05 -24.04 5.58
N ILE A 143 0.34 -23.08 6.47
CA ILE A 143 0.13 -21.65 6.22
C ILE A 143 1.06 -21.15 5.12
N VAL A 144 2.36 -21.47 5.17
CA VAL A 144 3.35 -21.03 4.17
C VAL A 144 3.03 -21.62 2.78
N ALA A 145 2.64 -22.89 2.72
CA ALA A 145 2.26 -23.53 1.46
C ALA A 145 1.00 -22.89 0.86
N ARG A 146 0.03 -22.50 1.70
CA ARG A 146 -1.21 -21.85 1.26
C ARG A 146 -0.99 -20.39 0.84
N ASP A 147 -0.26 -19.62 1.64
CA ASP A 147 -0.20 -18.16 1.51
C ASP A 147 0.90 -17.73 0.51
N LEU A 148 2.01 -18.48 0.44
CA LEU A 148 3.14 -18.18 -0.45
C LEU A 148 3.26 -19.16 -1.63
N GLY A 149 2.51 -20.28 -1.62
CA GLY A 149 2.68 -21.34 -2.62
C GLY A 149 3.99 -22.12 -2.49
N GLU A 150 4.73 -21.94 -1.38
CA GLU A 150 6.05 -22.54 -1.18
C GLU A 150 5.98 -23.80 -0.31
N ASN A 151 6.58 -24.90 -0.77
CA ASN A 151 6.65 -26.13 0.01
C ASN A 151 7.94 -26.19 0.84
N VAL A 152 7.84 -25.79 2.11
CA VAL A 152 8.98 -25.78 3.05
C VAL A 152 8.84 -26.91 4.06
N HIS A 153 9.71 -27.91 3.99
CA HIS A 153 9.64 -29.06 4.90
C HIS A 153 9.67 -28.65 6.39
N THR A 154 8.88 -29.33 7.22
CA THR A 154 8.72 -29.01 8.65
C THR A 154 10.05 -29.03 9.42
N SER A 155 10.99 -29.93 9.08
CA SER A 155 12.32 -29.94 9.69
C SER A 155 13.14 -28.69 9.36
N HIS A 156 12.95 -28.10 8.18
CA HIS A 156 13.59 -26.84 7.80
C HIS A 156 13.00 -25.67 8.59
N ILE A 157 11.69 -25.64 8.78
CA ILE A 157 11.02 -24.66 9.64
C ILE A 157 11.57 -24.73 11.07
N SER A 158 11.62 -25.92 11.67
CA SER A 158 12.20 -26.10 13.01
C SER A 158 13.66 -25.64 13.08
N ARG A 159 14.44 -25.84 12.02
CA ARG A 159 15.81 -25.35 11.92
C ARG A 159 15.87 -23.82 11.90
N ILE A 160 15.04 -23.16 11.08
CA ILE A 160 14.97 -21.70 10.99
C ILE A 160 14.66 -21.10 12.36
N ILE A 161 13.64 -21.64 13.04
CA ILE A 161 13.24 -21.19 14.37
C ILE A 161 14.44 -21.28 15.32
N ARG A 162 15.05 -22.46 15.45
CA ARG A 162 16.19 -22.68 16.35
C ARG A 162 17.38 -21.75 16.07
N GLN A 163 17.67 -21.45 14.81
CA GLN A 163 18.79 -20.57 14.42
C GLN A 163 18.55 -19.09 14.75
N ASN A 164 17.31 -18.68 14.98
CA ASN A 164 16.94 -17.28 15.24
C ASN A 164 16.43 -17.05 16.68
N THR A 165 16.30 -18.09 17.51
CA THR A 165 15.93 -18.00 18.94
C THR A 165 17.06 -18.35 19.91
N GLY A 166 18.23 -18.75 19.41
CA GLY A 166 19.43 -18.99 20.23
C GLY A 166 20.46 -17.89 20.05
#